data_AF-A0A925BL13-F1
#
_entry.id   AF-A0A925BL13-F1
#
_cell.length_a   1.000
_cell.length_b   1.000
_cell.length_c   1.000
_cell.angle_alpha   90.00
_cell.angle_beta   90.00
_cell.angle_gamma   90.00
#
_symmetry.space_group_name_H-M   'P 1'
#
loop_
_entity.id
_entity.type
_entity.pdbx_description
1 polymer ?
#
loop_
_entity_poly.entity_id
_entity_poly.type
_entity_poly.pdbx_seq_one_letter_code
_entity_poly.pdbx_strand_id
1 'polypeptide(L)'
;MSWFRTLGWMSVWLSGIGLLGHSPWTRTLRSEEANDPPAPVAAKSPLATYLSVGSTVSEKVQAKVLSAARTLQQRAEQEGRTAFLILEIGPGSSRFGSIRDLAKELTSAKFGSLRTIAWVPEPKDKKRIDGYNVILALACKEIVMHPDAELGDIGRGKALDAEEQQFVLSLVDKRLNPKLSSALVSGLMDPQKTVLKVKLESEADGRKSSESRVLTSDEHRLLLDNKVVVQDVITIKDAGVLGFFSGSRARALDVLVSQTAETRSDLADLYNFPREFLRENATSGEALRVVRI
;
A
#
# COMPACT_ATOMS: atom_id res chain seq x y z
N MET A 1 27.87 -9.44 14.49
CA MET A 1 28.41 -9.33 15.86
C MET A 1 27.27 -9.58 16.83
N SER A 2 27.47 -10.51 17.79
CA SER A 2 26.66 -10.71 19.01
C SER A 2 25.23 -11.29 18.81
N TRP A 3 24.76 -12.29 19.54
CA TRP A 3 25.35 -13.28 20.47
C TRP A 3 24.24 -14.28 20.85
N PHE A 4 24.61 -15.54 21.03
CA PHE A 4 23.79 -16.60 21.63
C PHE A 4 23.53 -16.31 23.12
N ARG A 5 22.36 -16.71 23.66
CA ARG A 5 22.24 -17.24 25.03
C ARG A 5 21.26 -18.40 25.08
N THR A 6 21.85 -19.58 25.32
CA THR A 6 21.26 -20.80 25.86
C THR A 6 20.89 -20.61 27.34
N LEU A 7 19.84 -21.30 27.79
CA LEU A 7 19.78 -21.91 29.13
C LEU A 7 18.57 -22.85 29.18
N GLY A 8 18.84 -24.15 29.07
CA GLY A 8 17.94 -25.18 29.56
C GLY A 8 18.09 -25.33 31.07
N TRP A 9 17.09 -25.90 31.74
CA TRP A 9 17.29 -26.57 33.03
C TRP A 9 16.26 -27.68 33.26
N MET A 10 16.75 -28.67 34.00
CA MET A 10 16.30 -30.05 34.13
C MET A 10 15.04 -30.22 34.98
N SER A 11 14.31 -31.27 34.63
CA SER A 11 13.27 -31.90 35.44
C SER A 11 13.91 -32.80 36.52
N VAL A 12 13.41 -32.77 37.75
CA VAL A 12 13.61 -33.83 38.75
C VAL A 12 12.29 -34.08 39.48
N TRP A 13 11.92 -35.36 39.51
CA TRP A 13 10.78 -35.94 40.22
C TRP A 13 11.12 -36.24 41.68
N LEU A 14 10.13 -36.20 42.57
CA LEU A 14 10.16 -36.94 43.84
C LEU A 14 8.75 -37.38 44.27
N SER A 15 8.59 -38.69 44.43
CA SER A 15 7.42 -39.39 44.95
C SER A 15 7.40 -39.38 46.49
N GLY A 16 6.21 -39.41 47.10
CA GLY A 16 6.03 -39.65 48.53
C GLY A 16 4.57 -39.99 48.91
N ILE A 17 4.39 -41.12 49.59
CA ILE A 17 3.15 -41.82 49.94
C ILE A 17 2.69 -41.47 51.38
N GLY A 18 1.38 -41.27 51.59
CA GLY A 18 0.60 -41.95 52.67
C GLY A 18 0.29 -41.30 54.04
N LEU A 19 -1.02 -41.14 54.29
CA LEU A 19 -1.84 -41.36 55.52
C LEU A 19 -1.95 -40.34 56.69
N LEU A 20 -3.22 -39.92 56.88
CA LEU A 20 -4.07 -39.72 58.10
C LEU A 20 -3.73 -38.68 59.19
N GLY A 21 -4.72 -37.82 59.51
CA GLY A 21 -4.84 -37.17 60.84
C GLY A 21 -5.67 -35.86 60.92
N HIS A 22 -6.92 -35.97 61.39
CA HIS A 22 -7.86 -35.00 61.99
C HIS A 22 -7.36 -33.57 62.38
N SER A 23 -7.94 -32.45 61.91
CA SER A 23 -9.17 -31.74 62.37
C SER A 23 -8.93 -30.19 62.29
N PRO A 24 -9.90 -29.31 62.61
CA PRO A 24 -10.50 -28.36 61.69
C PRO A 24 -9.96 -26.92 61.84
N TRP A 25 -9.47 -26.33 60.76
CA TRP A 25 -9.29 -24.88 60.68
C TRP A 25 -10.11 -24.35 59.51
N THR A 26 -11.13 -23.58 59.88
CA THR A 26 -11.90 -22.68 59.02
C THR A 26 -10.95 -21.78 58.23
N ARG A 27 -10.64 -22.18 57.00
CA ARG A 27 -10.09 -21.28 55.99
C ARG A 27 -11.26 -20.84 55.12
N THR A 28 -11.67 -19.60 55.35
CA THR A 28 -12.59 -18.83 54.51
C THR A 28 -12.22 -19.07 53.04
N LEU A 29 -13.06 -19.79 52.31
CA LEU A 29 -12.99 -19.87 50.86
C LEU A 29 -13.35 -18.48 50.34
N ARG A 30 -12.32 -17.64 50.22
CA ARG A 30 -12.37 -16.44 49.40
C ARG A 30 -12.63 -16.94 47.99
N SER A 31 -13.85 -16.71 47.51
CA SER A 31 -14.20 -16.85 46.10
C SER A 31 -13.21 -16.00 45.31
N GLU A 32 -12.19 -16.65 44.76
CA GLU A 32 -11.40 -16.10 43.67
C GLU A 32 -12.40 -15.96 42.52
N GLU A 33 -12.93 -14.74 42.38
CA GLU A 33 -13.60 -14.30 41.16
C GLU A 33 -12.64 -14.64 40.02
N ALA A 34 -13.00 -15.67 39.26
CA ALA A 34 -12.40 -15.97 37.99
C ALA A 34 -12.53 -14.68 37.17
N ASN A 35 -11.41 -13.98 37.04
CA ASN A 35 -11.32 -12.77 36.25
C ASN A 35 -11.46 -13.23 34.80
N ASP A 36 -12.69 -13.22 34.30
CA ASP A 36 -12.98 -13.49 32.89
C ASP A 36 -12.05 -12.58 32.07
N PRO A 37 -11.37 -13.12 31.04
CA PRO A 37 -10.57 -12.29 30.17
C PRO A 37 -11.47 -11.16 29.64
N PRO A 38 -11.02 -9.89 29.69
CA PRO A 38 -11.84 -8.77 29.26
C PRO A 38 -12.34 -9.05 27.85
N ALA A 39 -13.66 -9.03 27.69
CA ALA A 39 -14.30 -9.20 26.40
C ALA A 39 -13.58 -8.31 25.37
N PRO A 40 -13.27 -8.81 24.16
CA PRO A 40 -12.50 -8.05 23.18
C PRO A 40 -13.21 -6.72 22.93
N VAL A 41 -12.52 -5.62 23.29
CA VAL A 41 -13.01 -4.26 23.07
C VAL A 41 -13.31 -4.16 21.57
N ALA A 42 -14.59 -4.03 21.21
CA ALA A 42 -15.01 -3.99 19.82
C ALA A 42 -14.18 -2.93 19.09
N ALA A 43 -13.38 -3.37 18.12
CA ALA A 43 -12.49 -2.49 17.38
C ALA A 43 -13.34 -1.38 16.73
N LYS A 44 -13.06 -0.13 17.09
CA LYS A 44 -13.77 1.02 16.51
C LYS A 44 -13.57 1.00 15.00
N SER A 45 -14.66 1.16 14.24
CA SER A 45 -14.60 1.28 12.78
C SER A 45 -13.52 2.29 12.38
N PRO A 46 -12.75 2.12 11.30
CA PRO A 46 -11.82 3.13 10.82
C PRO A 46 -12.53 4.44 10.43
N LEU A 47 -11.75 5.52 10.37
CA LEU A 47 -12.14 6.78 9.73
C LEU A 47 -11.67 6.77 8.28
N ALA A 48 -12.41 7.44 7.40
CA ALA A 48 -11.99 7.62 6.03
C ALA A 48 -12.35 9.02 5.51
N THR A 49 -11.54 9.52 4.58
CA THR A 49 -11.85 10.71 3.78
C THR A 49 -11.57 10.41 2.32
N TYR A 50 -12.57 10.63 1.47
CA TYR A 50 -12.47 10.51 0.02
C TYR A 50 -12.31 11.86 -0.65
N LEU A 51 -11.36 11.98 -1.59
CA LEU A 51 -11.16 13.17 -2.40
C LEU A 51 -10.88 12.78 -3.86
N SER A 52 -11.54 13.48 -4.79
CA SER A 52 -11.17 13.40 -6.20
C SER A 52 -10.04 14.35 -6.54
N VAL A 53 -8.96 13.81 -7.11
CA VAL A 53 -7.87 14.59 -7.68
C VAL A 53 -8.21 14.78 -9.15
N GLY A 54 -8.70 15.98 -9.47
CA GLY A 54 -9.07 16.36 -10.83
C GLY A 54 -7.91 16.28 -11.82
N SER A 55 -8.19 16.63 -13.08
CA SER A 55 -7.21 16.53 -14.18
C SER A 55 -5.94 17.37 -13.99
N THR A 56 -5.99 18.38 -13.13
CA THR A 56 -4.83 19.20 -12.79
C THR A 56 -4.68 19.36 -11.28
N VAL A 57 -3.48 19.07 -10.78
CA VAL A 57 -3.11 19.34 -9.38
C VAL A 57 -2.65 20.78 -9.27
N SER A 58 -3.58 21.67 -8.91
CA SER A 58 -3.29 23.07 -8.55
C SER A 58 -2.93 23.21 -7.07
N GLU A 59 -2.40 24.37 -6.68
CA GLU A 59 -2.16 24.71 -5.27
C GLU A 59 -3.41 24.54 -4.39
N LYS A 60 -4.60 24.86 -4.94
CA LYS A 60 -5.87 24.66 -4.25
C LYS A 60 -6.16 23.18 -3.98
N VAL A 61 -5.90 22.31 -4.97
CA VAL A 61 -6.06 20.86 -4.83
C VAL A 61 -5.06 20.33 -3.80
N GLN A 62 -3.79 20.74 -3.87
CA GLN A 62 -2.77 20.36 -2.91
C GLN A 62 -3.16 20.77 -1.48
N ALA A 63 -3.53 22.03 -1.27
CA ALA A 63 -3.94 22.55 0.03
C ALA A 63 -5.13 21.77 0.60
N LYS A 64 -6.12 21.44 -0.25
CA LYS A 64 -7.28 20.63 0.15
C LYS A 64 -6.88 19.23 0.59
N VAL A 65 -6.07 18.52 -0.20
CA VAL A 65 -5.60 17.17 0.12
C VAL A 65 -4.80 17.17 1.42
N LEU A 66 -3.85 18.08 1.59
CA LEU A 66 -3.02 18.15 2.78
C LEU A 66 -3.80 18.59 4.03
N SER A 67 -4.80 19.47 3.87
CA SER A 67 -5.69 19.84 4.97
C SER A 67 -6.53 18.65 5.41
N ALA A 68 -7.12 17.91 4.46
CA ALA A 68 -7.91 16.72 4.76
C ALA A 68 -7.06 15.64 5.45
N ALA A 69 -5.82 15.43 4.99
CA ALA A 69 -4.87 14.52 5.62
C ALA A 69 -4.63 14.90 7.10
N ARG A 70 -4.29 16.17 7.37
CA ARG A 70 -4.05 16.66 8.74
C ARG A 70 -5.27 16.49 9.65
N THR A 71 -6.44 16.92 9.17
CA THR A 71 -7.69 16.80 9.94
C THR A 71 -8.04 15.35 10.24
N LEU A 72 -7.92 14.47 9.24
CA LEU A 72 -8.20 13.05 9.40
C LEU A 72 -7.23 12.40 10.39
N GLN A 73 -5.93 12.69 10.30
CA GLN A 73 -4.92 12.17 11.21
C GLN A 73 -5.16 12.60 12.65
N GLN A 74 -5.37 13.90 12.88
CA GLN A 74 -5.65 14.44 14.20
C GLN A 74 -6.87 13.75 14.83
N ARG A 75 -7.93 13.55 14.05
CA ARG A 75 -9.14 12.88 14.52
C ARG A 75 -8.89 11.40 14.84
N ALA A 76 -8.13 10.70 13.99
CA ALA A 76 -7.75 9.31 14.24
C ALA A 76 -6.92 9.14 15.51
N GLU A 77 -5.97 10.04 15.76
CA GLU A 77 -5.15 10.05 16.97
C GLU A 77 -6.00 10.33 18.22
N GLN A 78 -6.91 11.30 18.16
CA GLN A 78 -7.82 11.63 19.27
C GLN A 78 -8.79 10.48 19.60
N GLU A 79 -9.31 9.79 18.58
CA GLU A 79 -10.31 8.73 18.76
C GLU A 79 -9.68 7.32 18.94
N GLY A 80 -8.37 7.18 18.72
CA GLY A 80 -7.65 5.91 18.72
C GLY A 80 -8.09 4.97 17.58
N ARG A 81 -8.26 5.52 16.37
CA ARG A 81 -8.81 4.81 15.19
C ARG A 81 -7.80 4.80 14.05
N THR A 82 -7.86 3.77 13.20
CA THR A 82 -7.16 3.80 11.91
C THR A 82 -7.81 4.83 10.98
N ALA A 83 -7.00 5.49 10.15
CA ALA A 83 -7.48 6.48 9.19
C ALA A 83 -7.03 6.16 7.76
N PHE A 84 -7.98 6.25 6.83
CA PHE A 84 -7.77 6.05 5.40
C PHE A 84 -7.99 7.35 4.63
N LEU A 85 -6.97 7.81 3.90
CA LEU A 85 -7.10 8.90 2.94
C LEU A 85 -7.17 8.30 1.55
N ILE A 86 -8.35 8.37 0.93
CA ILE A 86 -8.59 7.84 -0.41
C ILE A 86 -8.52 8.99 -1.41
N LEU A 87 -7.64 8.86 -2.40
CA LEU A 87 -7.47 9.79 -3.51
C LEU A 87 -7.94 9.11 -4.79
N GLU A 88 -9.03 9.57 -5.37
CA GLU A 88 -9.42 9.16 -6.74
C GLU A 88 -8.48 9.86 -7.73
N ILE A 89 -7.75 9.06 -8.50
CA ILE A 89 -6.78 9.55 -9.48
C ILE A 89 -7.42 9.53 -10.86
N GLY A 90 -7.76 10.72 -11.35
CA GLY A 90 -8.25 10.91 -12.70
C GLY A 90 -7.14 11.12 -13.74
N PRO A 91 -7.46 10.96 -15.04
CA PRO A 91 -6.54 11.31 -16.12
C PRO A 91 -6.24 12.80 -16.07
N GLY A 92 -4.97 13.18 -16.27
CA GLY A 92 -4.58 14.57 -16.02
C GLY A 92 -3.31 15.04 -16.69
N SER A 93 -3.20 16.36 -16.82
CA SER A 93 -2.09 17.06 -17.46
C SER A 93 -1.33 17.94 -16.45
N SER A 94 -1.28 17.51 -15.19
CA SER A 94 -0.57 18.20 -14.12
C SER A 94 0.90 18.39 -14.47
N ARG A 95 1.49 19.50 -14.00
CA ARG A 95 2.95 19.74 -14.12
C ARG A 95 3.71 18.87 -13.13
N PHE A 96 4.92 18.46 -13.49
CA PHE A 96 5.79 17.64 -12.62
C PHE A 96 5.96 18.27 -11.23
N GLY A 97 6.33 19.54 -11.16
CA GLY A 97 6.53 20.24 -9.88
C GLY A 97 5.32 20.17 -8.94
N SER A 98 4.10 20.35 -9.48
CA SER A 98 2.87 20.29 -8.69
C SER A 98 2.57 18.89 -8.16
N ILE A 99 2.92 17.84 -8.91
CA ILE A 99 2.79 16.46 -8.45
C ILE A 99 3.89 16.12 -7.44
N ARG A 100 5.13 16.52 -7.73
CA ARG A 100 6.31 16.31 -6.91
C ARG A 100 6.11 16.83 -5.50
N ASP A 101 5.63 18.07 -5.38
CA ASP A 101 5.46 18.72 -4.09
C ASP A 101 4.38 18.02 -3.24
N LEU A 102 3.27 17.62 -3.86
CA LEU A 102 2.21 16.87 -3.18
C LEU A 102 2.67 15.47 -2.77
N ALA A 103 3.32 14.73 -3.68
CA ALA A 103 3.83 13.39 -3.41
C ALA A 103 4.89 13.40 -2.29
N LYS A 104 5.76 14.41 -2.26
CA LYS A 104 6.76 14.59 -1.21
C LYS A 104 6.11 14.79 0.16
N GLU A 105 5.09 15.62 0.26
CA GLU A 105 4.38 15.84 1.52
C GLU A 105 3.61 14.59 1.97
N LEU A 106 2.87 13.94 1.08
CA LEU A 106 2.10 12.71 1.38
C LEU A 106 2.98 11.55 1.86
N THR A 107 4.20 11.45 1.34
CA THR A 107 5.17 10.42 1.72
C THR A 107 6.12 10.85 2.84
N SER A 108 5.85 11.99 3.49
CA SER A 108 6.63 12.46 4.63
C SER A 108 6.25 11.71 5.91
N ALA A 109 7.15 11.70 6.89
CA ALA A 109 6.89 11.08 8.20
C ALA A 109 5.68 11.70 8.92
N LYS A 110 5.30 12.94 8.57
CA LYS A 110 4.14 13.64 9.14
C LYS A 110 2.86 12.80 9.02
N PHE A 111 2.67 12.16 7.86
CA PHE A 111 1.49 11.33 7.55
C PHE A 111 1.78 9.83 7.68
N GLY A 112 2.81 9.45 8.45
CA GLY A 112 3.23 8.06 8.60
C GLY A 112 2.16 7.12 9.15
N SER A 113 1.22 7.62 9.98
CA SER A 113 0.10 6.85 10.54
C SER A 113 -1.11 6.72 9.60
N LEU A 114 -1.24 7.61 8.60
CA LEU A 114 -2.34 7.55 7.63
C LEU A 114 -2.14 6.43 6.62
N ARG A 115 -3.20 5.69 6.29
CA ARG A 115 -3.22 4.77 5.16
C ARG A 115 -3.71 5.50 3.91
N THR A 116 -2.78 5.87 3.04
CA THR A 116 -3.10 6.53 1.76
C THR A 116 -3.40 5.50 0.69
N ILE A 117 -4.56 5.64 0.04
CA ILE A 117 -5.04 4.74 -1.01
C ILE A 117 -5.25 5.57 -2.27
N ALA A 118 -4.58 5.19 -3.36
CA ALA A 118 -4.93 5.67 -4.68
C ALA A 118 -6.04 4.79 -5.25
N TRP A 119 -7.19 5.38 -5.56
CA TRP A 119 -8.29 4.71 -6.23
C TRP A 119 -8.30 5.12 -7.71
N VAL A 120 -8.21 4.14 -8.62
CA VAL A 120 -8.36 4.37 -10.06
C VAL A 120 -9.69 3.76 -10.50
N PRO A 121 -10.72 4.59 -10.80
CA PRO A 121 -12.03 4.10 -11.18
C PRO A 121 -12.04 3.51 -12.58
N GLU A 122 -13.17 2.92 -12.96
CA GLU A 122 -13.43 2.48 -14.33
C GLU A 122 -13.10 3.60 -15.36
N PRO A 123 -12.44 3.28 -16.48
CA PRO A 123 -12.13 4.26 -17.52
C PRO A 123 -13.36 4.95 -18.08
N LYS A 124 -13.53 6.23 -17.77
CA LYS A 124 -14.47 7.08 -18.49
C LYS A 124 -13.87 7.46 -19.84
N ASP A 125 -14.65 7.34 -20.91
CA ASP A 125 -14.25 7.69 -22.29
C ASP A 125 -12.97 6.98 -22.77
N LYS A 126 -12.69 5.75 -22.29
CA LYS A 126 -11.48 4.98 -22.59
C LYS A 126 -10.17 5.71 -22.23
N LYS A 127 -10.23 6.66 -21.30
CA LYS A 127 -9.03 7.38 -20.82
C LYS A 127 -8.29 6.54 -19.80
N ARG A 128 -7.02 6.31 -20.08
CA ARG A 128 -6.05 5.69 -19.17
C ARG A 128 -5.46 6.76 -18.26
N ILE A 129 -4.91 6.34 -17.13
CA ILE A 129 -4.13 7.23 -16.27
C ILE A 129 -2.67 7.18 -16.69
N ASP A 130 -2.22 8.26 -17.31
CA ASP A 130 -0.85 8.44 -17.80
C ASP A 130 -0.18 9.71 -17.26
N GLY A 131 1.08 9.91 -17.62
CA GLY A 131 1.79 11.13 -17.26
C GLY A 131 2.12 11.21 -15.76
N TYR A 132 2.38 12.43 -15.29
CA TYR A 132 2.77 12.66 -13.89
C TYR A 132 1.69 12.30 -12.87
N ASN A 133 0.40 12.24 -13.23
CA ASN A 133 -0.65 11.83 -12.30
C ASN A 133 -0.42 10.40 -11.75
N VAL A 134 0.25 9.53 -12.53
CA VAL A 134 0.66 8.19 -12.09
C VAL A 134 1.57 8.27 -10.84
N ILE A 135 2.45 9.26 -10.75
CA ILE A 135 3.38 9.43 -9.62
C ILE A 135 2.60 9.65 -8.31
N LEU A 136 1.43 10.31 -8.37
CA LEU A 136 0.60 10.48 -7.19
C LEU A 136 0.01 9.15 -6.69
N ALA A 137 -0.32 8.23 -7.61
CA ALA A 137 -0.71 6.88 -7.24
C ALA A 137 0.46 6.10 -6.60
N LEU A 138 1.67 6.23 -7.17
CA LEU A 138 2.89 5.61 -6.62
C LEU A 138 3.28 6.16 -5.24
N ALA A 139 2.90 7.41 -4.93
CA ALA A 139 3.11 8.04 -3.63
C ALA A 139 2.15 7.52 -2.54
N CYS A 140 1.11 6.76 -2.90
CA CYS A 140 0.18 6.17 -1.95
C CYS A 140 0.71 4.81 -1.43
N LYS A 141 0.33 4.45 -0.21
CA LYS A 141 0.71 3.17 0.41
C LYS A 141 0.04 1.98 -0.26
N GLU A 142 -1.13 2.19 -0.83
CA GLU A 142 -1.89 1.18 -1.56
C GLU A 142 -2.46 1.79 -2.84
N ILE A 143 -2.55 0.96 -3.89
CA ILE A 143 -3.23 1.31 -5.14
C ILE A 143 -4.35 0.29 -5.32
N VAL A 144 -5.57 0.78 -5.46
CA VAL A 144 -6.76 -0.01 -5.77
C VAL A 144 -7.29 0.47 -7.12
N MET A 145 -7.58 -0.46 -8.01
CA MET A 145 -8.00 -0.13 -9.38
C MET A 145 -9.27 -0.89 -9.76
N HIS A 146 -10.07 -0.29 -10.62
CA HIS A 146 -11.02 -1.05 -11.42
C HIS A 146 -10.28 -2.14 -12.21
N PRO A 147 -10.83 -3.37 -12.36
CA PRO A 147 -10.20 -4.44 -13.12
C PRO A 147 -9.76 -4.02 -14.53
N ASP A 148 -10.56 -3.18 -15.18
CA ASP A 148 -10.31 -2.67 -16.53
C ASP A 148 -9.64 -1.29 -16.58
N ALA A 149 -9.39 -0.66 -15.44
CA ALA A 149 -8.63 0.59 -15.42
C ALA A 149 -7.18 0.37 -15.80
N GLU A 150 -6.60 1.27 -16.59
CA GLU A 150 -5.19 1.25 -16.95
C GLU A 150 -4.43 2.40 -16.30
N LEU A 151 -3.27 2.08 -15.71
CA LEU A 151 -2.35 3.02 -15.07
C LEU A 151 -0.93 2.77 -15.58
N GLY A 152 -0.22 3.82 -16.01
CA GLY A 152 1.16 3.67 -16.44
C GLY A 152 1.69 4.76 -17.36
N ASP A 153 2.81 4.51 -18.04
CA ASP A 153 3.43 5.43 -19.00
C ASP A 153 3.60 6.89 -18.51
N ILE A 154 4.46 7.07 -17.51
CA ILE A 154 4.66 8.37 -16.84
C ILE A 154 5.24 9.40 -17.80
N GLY A 155 6.10 8.97 -18.72
CA GLY A 155 6.74 9.85 -19.70
C GLY A 155 5.98 9.99 -21.03
N ARG A 156 4.78 9.41 -21.15
CA ARG A 156 3.95 9.46 -22.36
C ARG A 156 4.69 9.05 -23.63
N GLY A 157 5.25 7.85 -23.61
CA GLY A 157 6.01 7.27 -24.72
C GLY A 157 7.46 7.75 -24.81
N LYS A 158 7.96 8.49 -23.82
CA LYS A 158 9.37 8.89 -23.72
C LYS A 158 9.92 8.55 -22.35
N ALA A 159 11.24 8.42 -22.26
CA ALA A 159 11.90 8.37 -20.97
C ALA A 159 11.77 9.72 -20.26
N LEU A 160 11.47 9.71 -18.96
CA LEU A 160 11.63 10.90 -18.12
C LEU A 160 13.10 11.33 -18.07
N ASP A 161 13.36 12.60 -17.76
CA ASP A 161 14.74 13.04 -17.50
C ASP A 161 15.30 12.44 -16.20
N ALA A 162 16.62 12.54 -16.01
CA ALA A 162 17.29 11.91 -14.88
C ALA A 162 16.85 12.47 -13.52
N GLU A 163 16.53 13.77 -13.42
CA GLU A 163 16.07 14.38 -12.17
C GLU A 163 14.67 13.86 -11.80
N GLU A 164 13.78 13.82 -12.79
CA GLU A 164 12.43 13.28 -12.64
C GLU A 164 12.47 11.80 -12.26
N GLN A 165 13.29 10.98 -12.93
CA GLN A 165 13.47 9.57 -12.60
C GLN A 165 13.95 9.39 -11.16
N GLN A 166 14.98 10.13 -10.75
CA GLN A 166 15.56 10.03 -9.41
C GLN A 166 14.53 10.40 -8.34
N PHE A 167 13.70 11.40 -8.59
CA PHE A 167 12.61 11.75 -7.67
C PHE A 167 11.62 10.61 -7.52
N VAL A 168 11.11 10.03 -8.61
CA VAL A 168 10.12 8.96 -8.52
C VAL A 168 10.72 7.72 -7.83
N LEU A 169 11.97 7.35 -8.14
CA LEU A 169 12.67 6.26 -7.45
C LEU A 169 12.79 6.52 -5.95
N SER A 170 13.07 7.77 -5.54
CA SER A 170 13.14 8.13 -4.11
C SER A 170 11.81 7.95 -3.36
N LEU A 171 10.66 7.97 -4.05
CA LEU A 171 9.37 7.65 -3.45
C LEU A 171 9.24 6.14 -3.19
N VAL A 172 9.69 5.32 -4.15
CA VAL A 172 9.63 3.85 -4.07
C VAL A 172 10.60 3.32 -3.01
N ASP A 173 11.78 3.93 -2.89
CA ASP A 173 12.80 3.53 -1.91
C ASP A 173 12.35 3.71 -0.45
N LYS A 174 11.30 4.51 -0.21
CA LYS A 174 10.64 4.60 1.11
C LYS A 174 9.84 3.35 1.47
N ARG A 175 9.61 2.44 0.52
CA ARG A 175 8.92 1.14 0.69
C ARG A 175 7.54 1.25 1.33
N LEU A 176 6.82 2.32 0.98
CA LEU A 176 5.46 2.57 1.49
C LEU A 176 4.43 1.60 0.92
N ASN A 177 4.65 1.12 -0.30
CA ASN A 177 3.82 0.13 -0.98
C ASN A 177 4.67 -1.09 -1.37
N PRO A 178 4.44 -2.28 -0.78
CA PRO A 178 5.23 -3.49 -1.06
C PRO A 178 5.01 -4.05 -2.48
N LYS A 179 3.99 -3.57 -3.21
CA LYS A 179 3.73 -3.96 -4.61
C LYS A 179 4.54 -3.16 -5.63
N LEU A 180 5.31 -2.17 -5.18
CA LEU A 180 6.19 -1.38 -6.03
C LEU A 180 7.64 -1.83 -5.88
N SER A 181 8.32 -2.05 -7.00
CA SER A 181 9.76 -2.21 -7.06
C SER A 181 10.38 -1.12 -7.93
N SER A 182 11.64 -0.79 -7.68
CA SER A 182 12.38 0.20 -8.48
C SER A 182 12.43 -0.21 -9.96
N ALA A 183 12.53 -1.50 -10.26
CA ALA A 183 12.48 -2.04 -11.61
C ALA A 183 11.11 -1.83 -12.30
N LEU A 184 10.01 -2.11 -11.59
CA LEU A 184 8.66 -1.86 -12.11
C LEU A 184 8.49 -0.39 -12.48
N VAL A 185 8.87 0.49 -11.56
CA VAL A 185 8.72 1.94 -11.76
C VAL A 185 9.67 2.47 -12.84
N SER A 186 10.86 1.89 -12.98
CA SER A 186 11.75 2.19 -14.12
C SER A 186 11.07 1.86 -15.45
N GLY A 187 10.34 0.75 -15.54
CA GLY A 187 9.51 0.41 -16.70
C GLY A 187 8.33 1.34 -16.95
N LEU A 188 7.82 2.02 -15.92
CA LEU A 188 6.76 3.04 -16.06
C LEU A 188 7.31 4.39 -16.56
N MET A 189 8.59 4.68 -16.28
CA MET A 189 9.24 5.94 -16.63
C MET A 189 9.98 5.90 -17.97
N ASP A 190 10.36 4.71 -18.45
CA ASP A 190 11.11 4.54 -19.69
C ASP A 190 10.56 3.35 -20.51
N PRO A 191 10.00 3.61 -21.71
CA PRO A 191 9.50 2.56 -22.60
C PRO A 191 10.57 1.53 -23.00
N GLN A 192 11.85 1.87 -23.00
CA GLN A 192 12.93 0.94 -23.39
C GLN A 192 13.32 -0.02 -22.25
N LYS A 193 12.88 0.22 -21.01
CA LYS A 193 13.17 -0.70 -19.90
C LYS A 193 12.30 -1.94 -19.97
N THR A 194 12.95 -3.09 -20.04
CA THR A 194 12.30 -4.40 -19.88
C THR A 194 12.17 -4.71 -18.39
N VAL A 195 11.00 -5.22 -17.99
CA VAL A 195 10.69 -5.60 -16.61
C VAL A 195 10.31 -7.07 -16.57
N LEU A 196 10.94 -7.80 -15.66
CA LEU A 196 10.80 -9.24 -15.47
C LEU A 196 10.33 -9.51 -14.04
N LYS A 197 9.46 -10.50 -13.87
CA LYS A 197 9.21 -11.13 -12.57
C LYS A 197 9.96 -12.45 -12.55
N VAL A 198 10.86 -12.60 -11.61
CA VAL A 198 11.69 -13.80 -11.46
C VAL A 198 11.38 -14.50 -10.14
N LYS A 199 11.39 -15.83 -10.15
CA LYS A 199 11.31 -16.63 -8.94
C LYS A 199 12.71 -17.14 -8.59
N LEU A 200 13.24 -16.68 -7.47
CA LEU A 200 14.57 -17.04 -6.98
C LEU A 200 14.45 -18.17 -5.97
N GLU A 201 15.37 -19.14 -6.04
CA GLU A 201 15.54 -20.14 -4.99
C GLU A 201 16.58 -19.64 -3.99
N SER A 202 16.27 -19.75 -2.71
CA SER A 202 17.20 -19.46 -1.62
C SER A 202 17.16 -20.61 -0.63
N GLU A 203 18.32 -21.20 -0.40
CA GLU A 203 18.51 -22.23 0.61
C GLU A 203 19.12 -21.59 1.85
N ALA A 204 18.35 -21.56 2.94
CA ALA A 204 18.81 -21.12 4.24
C ALA A 204 18.43 -22.20 5.27
N ASP A 205 19.39 -22.60 6.11
CA ASP A 205 19.20 -23.62 7.15
C ASP A 205 18.61 -24.96 6.64
N GLY A 206 19.02 -25.39 5.44
CA GLY A 206 18.55 -26.63 4.80
C GLY A 206 17.08 -26.58 4.35
N ARG A 207 16.44 -25.41 4.40
CA ARG A 207 15.09 -25.19 3.85
C ARG A 207 15.18 -24.39 2.57
N LYS A 208 14.63 -24.97 1.50
CA LYS A 208 14.43 -24.29 0.22
C LYS A 208 13.25 -23.34 0.36
N SER A 209 13.52 -22.06 0.20
CA SER A 209 12.50 -21.02 0.06
C SER A 209 12.56 -20.44 -1.33
N SER A 210 11.40 -20.06 -1.87
CA SER A 210 11.32 -19.39 -3.15
C SER A 210 10.72 -18.01 -2.96
N GLU A 211 11.40 -16.98 -3.46
CA GLU A 211 10.93 -15.60 -3.40
C GLU A 211 10.74 -15.05 -4.82
N SER A 212 9.63 -14.34 -5.06
CA SER A 212 9.43 -13.61 -6.32
C SER A 212 10.01 -12.21 -6.20
N ARG A 213 10.78 -11.79 -7.21
CA ARG A 213 11.32 -10.42 -7.33
C ARG A 213 11.02 -9.85 -8.70
N VAL A 214 10.84 -8.52 -8.76
CA VAL A 214 10.65 -7.79 -10.01
C VAL A 214 11.93 -7.03 -10.32
N LEU A 215 12.52 -7.30 -11.48
CA LEU A 215 13.84 -6.85 -11.89
C LEU A 215 13.82 -6.29 -13.31
N THR A 216 14.77 -5.44 -13.63
CA THR A 216 15.12 -5.08 -15.00
C THR A 216 15.95 -6.19 -15.65
N SER A 217 16.07 -6.18 -16.98
CA SER A 217 16.96 -7.11 -17.69
C SER A 217 18.42 -7.02 -17.23
N ASP A 218 18.90 -5.82 -16.93
CA ASP A 218 20.28 -5.61 -16.46
C ASP A 218 20.48 -6.22 -15.07
N GLU A 219 19.55 -6.02 -14.14
CA GLU A 219 19.58 -6.63 -12.80
C GLU A 219 19.46 -8.15 -12.86
N HIS A 220 18.61 -8.67 -13.74
CA HIS A 220 18.49 -10.12 -13.94
C HIS A 220 19.80 -10.73 -14.46
N ARG A 221 20.47 -10.10 -15.43
CA ARG A 221 21.80 -10.54 -15.91
C ARG A 221 22.82 -10.56 -14.76
N LEU A 222 22.85 -9.51 -13.93
CA LEU A 222 23.73 -9.45 -12.77
C LEU A 222 23.47 -10.60 -11.76
N LEU A 223 22.22 -11.03 -11.58
CA LEU A 223 21.93 -12.20 -10.73
C LEU A 223 22.49 -13.50 -11.32
N LEU A 224 22.38 -13.69 -12.63
CA LEU A 224 22.92 -14.87 -13.32
C LEU A 224 24.45 -14.90 -13.27
N ASP A 225 25.09 -13.75 -13.48
CA ASP A 225 26.55 -13.60 -13.37
C ASP A 225 27.05 -13.94 -11.96
N ASN A 226 26.25 -13.60 -10.94
CA ASN A 226 26.47 -13.96 -9.54
C ASN A 226 26.00 -15.37 -9.16
N LYS A 227 25.63 -16.20 -10.15
CA LYS A 227 25.23 -17.61 -9.99
C LYS A 227 24.01 -17.82 -9.08
N VAL A 228 23.11 -16.84 -9.01
CA VAL A 228 21.84 -16.99 -8.29
C VAL A 228 20.92 -17.93 -9.09
N VAL A 229 20.31 -18.90 -8.40
CA VAL A 229 19.41 -19.88 -9.03
C VAL A 229 18.06 -19.23 -9.30
N VAL A 230 17.72 -19.11 -10.59
CA VAL A 230 16.44 -18.61 -11.08
C VAL A 230 15.59 -19.79 -11.56
N GLN A 231 14.40 -19.96 -10.99
CA GLN A 231 13.49 -21.06 -11.31
C GLN A 231 12.52 -20.73 -12.44
N ASP A 232 12.03 -19.48 -12.46
CA ASP A 232 11.01 -19.03 -13.39
C ASP A 232 11.21 -17.55 -13.72
N VAL A 233 10.90 -17.17 -14.96
CA VAL A 233 11.05 -15.82 -15.49
C VAL A 233 9.81 -15.48 -16.33
N ILE A 234 9.05 -14.51 -15.86
CA ILE A 234 7.88 -13.97 -16.56
C ILE A 234 8.22 -12.55 -17.00
N THR A 235 8.14 -12.29 -18.31
CA THR A 235 8.26 -10.92 -18.80
C THR A 235 7.00 -10.13 -18.47
N ILE A 236 7.13 -9.10 -17.63
CA ILE A 236 6.04 -8.20 -17.29
C ILE A 236 5.85 -7.15 -18.39
N LYS A 237 6.95 -6.65 -18.96
CA LYS A 237 6.96 -5.60 -19.98
C LYS A 237 8.23 -5.72 -20.82
N ASP A 238 8.08 -5.74 -22.15
CA ASP A 238 9.20 -5.70 -23.09
C ASP A 238 9.71 -4.26 -23.36
N ALA A 239 10.94 -4.16 -23.88
CA ALA A 239 11.47 -2.90 -24.42
C ALA A 239 10.63 -2.41 -25.61
N GLY A 240 10.39 -1.10 -25.66
CA GLY A 240 9.57 -0.46 -26.69
C GLY A 240 8.07 -0.54 -26.46
N VAL A 241 7.59 -1.41 -25.56
CA VAL A 241 6.18 -1.46 -25.15
C VAL A 241 5.91 -0.39 -24.09
N LEU A 242 4.79 0.32 -24.20
CA LEU A 242 4.38 1.28 -23.16
C LEU A 242 4.02 0.54 -21.87
N GLY A 243 4.48 1.07 -20.73
CA GLY A 243 4.28 0.45 -19.43
C GLY A 243 2.88 0.67 -18.85
N PHE A 244 1.82 0.23 -19.53
CA PHE A 244 0.46 0.25 -19.00
C PHE A 244 0.09 -1.09 -18.34
N PHE A 245 -0.57 -1.00 -17.19
CA PHE A 245 -1.10 -2.15 -16.47
C PHE A 245 -2.58 -1.96 -16.20
N SER A 246 -3.39 -2.94 -16.62
CA SER A 246 -4.77 -3.01 -16.16
C SER A 246 -4.83 -3.45 -14.68
N GLY A 247 -5.89 -3.10 -13.97
CA GLY A 247 -6.10 -3.53 -12.59
C GLY A 247 -6.06 -5.06 -12.43
N SER A 248 -6.72 -5.77 -13.34
CA SER A 248 -6.72 -7.23 -13.40
C SER A 248 -5.34 -7.84 -13.65
N ARG A 249 -4.59 -7.31 -14.63
CA ARG A 249 -3.24 -7.78 -14.97
C ARG A 249 -2.25 -7.51 -13.85
N ALA A 250 -2.28 -6.30 -13.28
CA ALA A 250 -1.44 -5.92 -12.14
C ALA A 250 -1.69 -6.83 -10.94
N ARG A 251 -2.96 -7.09 -10.62
CA ARG A 251 -3.35 -7.98 -9.53
C ARG A 251 -2.90 -9.42 -9.75
N ALA A 252 -3.07 -9.96 -10.96
CA ALA A 252 -2.63 -11.31 -11.32
C ALA A 252 -1.11 -11.47 -11.23
N LEU A 253 -0.35 -10.44 -11.61
CA LEU A 253 1.10 -10.40 -11.51
C LEU A 253 1.60 -10.06 -10.10
N ASP A 254 0.71 -9.72 -9.17
CA ASP A 254 1.00 -9.27 -7.80
C ASP A 254 1.99 -8.08 -7.75
N VAL A 255 1.80 -7.13 -8.66
CA VAL A 255 2.60 -5.89 -8.78
C VAL A 255 1.66 -4.69 -8.88
N LEU A 256 2.13 -3.49 -8.53
CA LEU A 256 1.41 -2.20 -8.63
C LEU A 256 0.14 -2.10 -7.75
N VAL A 257 -0.82 -2.99 -7.98
CA VAL A 257 -2.18 -2.99 -7.42
C VAL A 257 -2.28 -3.92 -6.22
N SER A 258 -2.73 -3.38 -5.10
CA SER A 258 -3.00 -4.14 -3.87
C SER A 258 -4.27 -4.97 -4.01
N GLN A 259 -5.35 -4.35 -4.51
CA GLN A 259 -6.68 -4.96 -4.67
C GLN A 259 -7.41 -4.36 -5.87
N THR A 260 -8.42 -5.08 -6.37
CA THR A 260 -9.36 -4.54 -7.36
C THR A 260 -10.71 -4.27 -6.73
N ALA A 261 -11.42 -3.26 -7.23
CA ALA A 261 -12.79 -2.93 -6.85
C ALA A 261 -13.57 -2.54 -8.11
N GLU A 262 -14.85 -2.86 -8.23
CA GLU A 262 -15.66 -2.46 -9.40
C GLU A 262 -16.22 -1.05 -9.20
N THR A 263 -16.58 -0.71 -7.97
CA THR A 263 -17.17 0.58 -7.66
C THR A 263 -16.44 1.28 -6.53
N ARG A 264 -16.65 2.60 -6.45
CA ARG A 264 -16.20 3.40 -5.30
C ARG A 264 -16.72 2.81 -3.98
N SER A 265 -17.96 2.31 -3.97
CA SER A 265 -18.59 1.77 -2.77
C SER A 265 -17.90 0.51 -2.25
N ASP A 266 -17.26 -0.27 -3.10
CA ASP A 266 -16.55 -1.49 -2.70
C ASP A 266 -15.35 -1.17 -1.80
N LEU A 267 -14.78 0.04 -1.91
CA LEU A 267 -13.69 0.49 -1.03
C LEU A 267 -14.11 0.48 0.45
N ALA A 268 -15.36 0.81 0.75
CA ALA A 268 -15.88 0.78 2.11
C ALA A 268 -15.87 -0.64 2.67
N ASP A 269 -16.24 -1.62 1.85
CA ASP A 269 -16.29 -3.03 2.23
C ASP A 269 -14.86 -3.60 2.34
N LEU A 270 -13.97 -3.28 1.39
CA LEU A 270 -12.56 -3.71 1.39
C LEU A 270 -11.77 -3.23 2.61
N TYR A 271 -12.08 -2.05 3.13
CA TYR A 271 -11.35 -1.42 4.25
C TYR A 271 -12.19 -1.29 5.52
N ASN A 272 -13.38 -1.90 5.53
CA ASN A 272 -14.30 -1.97 6.67
C ASN A 272 -14.65 -0.60 7.28
N PHE A 273 -14.96 0.41 6.46
CA PHE A 273 -15.43 1.71 6.93
C PHE A 273 -16.82 2.07 6.36
N PRO A 274 -17.62 2.90 7.05
CA PRO A 274 -18.93 3.29 6.59
C PRO A 274 -18.95 4.02 5.23
N ARG A 275 -19.91 3.67 4.37
CA ARG A 275 -20.02 4.18 3.00
C ARG A 275 -20.24 5.70 2.93
N GLU A 276 -20.75 6.33 3.98
CA GLU A 276 -20.91 7.78 4.06
C GLU A 276 -19.59 8.54 3.95
N PHE A 277 -18.45 7.92 4.30
CA PHE A 277 -17.12 8.52 4.13
C PHE A 277 -16.67 8.64 2.67
N LEU A 278 -17.37 7.96 1.75
CA LEU A 278 -17.14 8.03 0.30
C LEU A 278 -17.97 9.12 -0.39
N ARG A 279 -18.84 9.82 0.35
CA ARG A 279 -19.56 10.97 -0.20
C ARG A 279 -18.55 12.07 -0.52
N GLU A 280 -18.50 12.45 -1.78
CA GLU A 280 -17.54 13.45 -2.22
C GLU A 280 -17.91 14.82 -1.62
N ASN A 281 -16.97 15.43 -0.92
CA ASN A 281 -16.97 16.89 -0.77
C ASN A 281 -16.52 17.46 -2.12
N ALA A 282 -17.45 17.51 -3.09
CA ALA A 282 -17.22 17.80 -4.50
C ALA A 282 -16.13 18.85 -4.72
N THR A 283 -15.06 18.46 -5.42
CA THR A 283 -13.97 19.36 -5.84
C THR A 283 -14.03 19.60 -7.34
N SER A 284 -15.20 19.93 -7.88
CA SER A 284 -15.28 20.37 -9.27
C SER A 284 -15.41 21.89 -9.30
N GLY A 285 -14.34 22.54 -9.73
CA GLY A 285 -14.40 23.90 -10.27
C GLY A 285 -15.13 23.92 -11.61
N GLU A 286 -16.37 23.45 -11.66
CA GLU A 286 -17.29 23.65 -12.77
C GLU A 286 -18.39 24.60 -12.32
N ALA A 287 -18.60 25.64 -13.13
CA ALA A 287 -19.56 26.70 -12.88
C ALA A 287 -20.96 26.14 -12.60
N LEU A 288 -21.61 26.69 -11.58
CA LEU A 288 -23.04 26.55 -11.33
C LEU A 288 -23.81 26.71 -12.64
N ARG A 289 -24.33 25.61 -13.19
CA ARG A 289 -25.43 25.71 -14.15
C ARG A 289 -26.64 26.19 -13.37
N VAL A 290 -26.90 27.48 -13.48
CA VAL A 290 -28.17 28.09 -13.06
C VAL A 290 -29.28 27.38 -13.82
N VAL A 291 -30.03 26.54 -13.11
CA VAL A 291 -31.35 26.11 -13.58
C VAL A 291 -32.26 27.31 -13.38
N ARG A 292 -32.57 28.01 -14.48
CA ARG A 292 -33.70 28.95 -14.48
C ARG A 292 -34.98 28.10 -14.42
N ILE A 293 -35.75 28.33 -13.37
CA ILE A 293 -37.15 27.91 -13.22
C ILE A 293 -37.99 28.64 -14.27
#